data_AF-A0A150J8L5-F1
#
_entry.id   AF-A0A150J8L5-F1
#
_cell.length_a   1.000
_cell.length_b   1.000
_cell.length_c   1.000
_cell.angle_alpha   90.00
_cell.angle_beta   90.00
_cell.angle_gamma   90.00
#
_symmetry.space_group_name_H-M   'P 1'
#
loop_
_entity.id
_entity.type
_entity.pdbx_description
1 polymer ?
#
loop_
_entity_poly.entity_id
_entity_poly.type
_entity_poly.pdbx_seq_one_letter_code
_entity_poly.pdbx_strand_id
1 'polypeptide(L)'
;MKYLNNMLILFFSVIILSMSMPVFFASSNPDSFDDVSFYLATYTDGTSYVIDPLDLNKDGWPDILFSTGDKSRIYWGSSSGYSNISKTDLSSPDAGGICVADFNKDGYPDIVFAQFSSISYVYWGSSSGFSNLSRTELETLSAWGVSVSDLNRDGWLDIVFANYGGSDSYVYWGSSNGFSKSNRLNLPTSRAFGVTISDLNNDGYPEIVFCNYAGIYSYIYWGSSSNYSFSNKTNIETLSPGGISVGDLNKDGYKDIVFGNMASTSYIYWGSNSGYSNSNRAHIPSSWVYGTSNSDLNKDGHQDIVLTSYAGSDSYVYWGSSTGYNSTNRILLGTKGTATVGVCDLNKDGWNDIVFANSQSTTSSIYWGGFQGYSSSRKTELLVDGATGVSVVMQTYKSHNQKELPMDQISRILGIGARRATGEFIGEGNSSDSS
;
A
#
# COMPACT_ATOMS: atom_id res chain seq x y z
N MET A 1 -17.92 43.67 -33.03
CA MET A 1 -18.48 44.55 -31.97
C MET A 1 -19.98 44.36 -31.99
N LYS A 2 -20.73 44.11 -30.92
CA LYS A 2 -20.48 43.80 -29.51
C LYS A 2 -21.92 43.71 -28.90
N TYR A 3 -22.23 42.69 -28.09
CA TYR A 3 -23.29 42.65 -27.05
C TYR A 3 -24.78 42.72 -27.49
N LEU A 4 -25.79 42.13 -26.82
CA LEU A 4 -25.94 41.07 -25.82
C LEU A 4 -27.47 40.85 -25.63
N ASN A 5 -27.84 39.70 -25.06
CA ASN A 5 -28.95 39.46 -24.12
C ASN A 5 -30.36 38.98 -24.56
N ASN A 6 -30.66 37.80 -23.99
CA ASN A 6 -31.86 37.37 -23.24
C ASN A 6 -32.85 36.38 -23.89
N MET A 7 -32.65 35.11 -23.52
CA MET A 7 -33.56 34.26 -22.71
C MET A 7 -35.04 34.12 -23.13
N LEU A 8 -35.43 32.90 -23.52
CA LEU A 8 -36.70 32.30 -23.10
C LEU A 8 -36.66 30.76 -23.10
N ILE A 9 -37.28 30.20 -22.08
CA ILE A 9 -37.43 28.80 -21.66
C ILE A 9 -38.46 28.06 -22.52
N LEU A 10 -38.27 26.75 -22.80
CA LEU A 10 -39.33 25.72 -22.66
C LEU A 10 -38.84 24.27 -22.84
N PHE A 11 -39.45 23.42 -22.01
CA PHE A 11 -39.25 21.99 -21.76
C PHE A 11 -39.38 21.09 -22.99
N PHE A 12 -38.56 20.03 -23.05
CA PHE A 12 -38.98 18.73 -23.56
C PHE A 12 -38.35 17.59 -22.76
N SER A 13 -39.20 16.70 -22.29
CA SER A 13 -38.90 15.41 -21.69
C SER A 13 -38.15 14.54 -22.69
N VAL A 14 -36.98 14.02 -22.32
CA VAL A 14 -36.27 13.00 -23.10
C VAL A 14 -35.95 11.80 -22.20
N ILE A 15 -36.39 10.66 -22.69
CA ILE A 15 -36.16 9.31 -22.20
C ILE A 15 -34.65 9.11 -21.99
N ILE A 16 -34.23 8.81 -20.75
CA ILE A 16 -32.85 8.44 -20.44
C ILE A 16 -32.64 7.01 -20.95
N LEU A 17 -32.09 6.89 -22.15
CA LEU A 17 -31.35 5.70 -22.57
C LEU A 17 -29.94 5.83 -21.98
N SER A 18 -29.56 4.84 -21.17
CA SER A 18 -28.25 4.72 -20.53
C SER A 18 -27.14 4.55 -21.56
N MET A 19 -26.48 5.63 -21.95
CA MET A 19 -25.16 5.61 -22.55
C MET A 19 -24.34 6.75 -21.95
N SER A 20 -23.57 6.46 -20.91
CA SER A 20 -22.50 7.32 -20.42
C SER A 20 -21.34 7.26 -21.42
N MET A 21 -21.35 8.15 -22.40
CA MET A 21 -20.12 8.48 -23.13
C MET A 21 -19.33 9.51 -22.32
N PRO A 22 -18.05 9.27 -21.98
CA PRO A 22 -17.19 10.34 -21.53
C PRO A 22 -16.90 11.28 -22.70
N VAL A 23 -17.14 12.57 -22.50
CA VAL A 23 -16.75 13.64 -23.42
C VAL A 23 -15.27 13.92 -23.16
N PHE A 24 -14.40 13.60 -24.11
CA PHE A 24 -12.99 13.94 -24.06
C PHE A 24 -12.77 15.33 -24.66
N PHE A 25 -12.12 16.23 -23.91
CA PHE A 25 -11.38 17.35 -24.49
C PHE A 25 -9.90 17.14 -24.22
N ALA A 26 -9.11 17.02 -25.28
CA ALA A 26 -7.65 16.92 -25.17
C ALA A 26 -7.06 18.33 -25.06
N SER A 27 -6.35 18.61 -23.97
CA SER A 27 -5.40 19.73 -23.91
C SER A 27 -4.12 19.34 -24.65
N SER A 28 -3.66 20.19 -25.57
CA SER A 28 -2.45 19.96 -26.38
C SER A 28 -1.18 20.52 -25.74
N ASN A 29 -1.16 20.77 -24.43
CA ASN A 29 -0.04 21.44 -23.77
C ASN A 29 0.41 20.69 -22.49
N PRO A 30 1.61 20.09 -22.45
CA PRO A 30 2.11 19.32 -21.31
C PRO A 30 2.50 20.17 -20.08
N ASP A 31 2.45 21.51 -20.19
CA ASP A 31 2.92 22.43 -19.14
C ASP A 31 1.80 23.29 -18.50
N SER A 32 0.52 22.94 -18.69
CA SER A 32 -0.61 23.66 -18.08
C SER A 32 -1.64 22.69 -17.51
N PHE A 33 -1.67 22.55 -16.19
CA PHE A 33 -2.61 21.73 -15.43
C PHE A 33 -3.89 22.51 -15.13
N ASP A 34 -4.78 22.58 -16.12
CA ASP A 34 -6.17 22.98 -15.91
C ASP A 34 -7.06 21.79 -16.29
N ASP A 35 -7.53 21.06 -15.27
CA ASP A 35 -8.81 20.33 -15.16
C ASP A 35 -8.68 19.08 -14.27
N VAL A 36 -9.29 19.15 -13.09
CA VAL A 36 -9.33 18.08 -12.08
C VAL A 36 -10.40 17.07 -12.47
N SER A 37 -9.97 15.88 -12.89
CA SER A 37 -10.87 14.74 -13.11
C SER A 37 -10.86 13.85 -11.87
N PHE A 38 -11.99 13.78 -11.15
CA PHE A 38 -12.18 12.84 -10.05
C PHE A 38 -12.41 11.43 -10.61
N TYR A 39 -11.67 10.43 -10.12
CA TYR A 39 -12.00 9.04 -10.40
C TYR A 39 -13.23 8.64 -9.58
N LEU A 40 -14.37 8.52 -10.27
CA LEU A 40 -15.60 7.98 -9.72
C LEU A 40 -15.61 6.45 -9.92
N ALA A 41 -15.35 5.68 -8.87
CA ALA A 41 -15.63 4.25 -8.90
C ALA A 41 -17.13 4.06 -8.59
N THR A 42 -17.88 3.50 -9.54
CA THR A 42 -19.26 3.05 -9.30
C THR A 42 -19.23 1.57 -8.99
N TYR A 43 -19.75 1.18 -7.82
CA TYR A 43 -19.85 -0.23 -7.43
C TYR A 43 -21.25 -0.78 -7.77
N THR A 44 -21.37 -2.11 -7.78
CA THR A 44 -22.52 -2.89 -8.22
C THR A 44 -23.82 -2.64 -7.43
N ASP A 45 -23.78 -1.86 -6.36
CA ASP A 45 -24.93 -1.44 -5.55
C ASP A 45 -25.49 -0.05 -5.93
N GLY A 46 -24.93 0.62 -6.94
CA GLY A 46 -25.38 1.94 -7.40
C GLY A 46 -24.87 3.13 -6.58
N THR A 47 -23.87 2.93 -5.71
CA THR A 47 -23.21 4.00 -4.98
C THR A 47 -21.90 4.46 -5.66
N SER A 48 -21.65 5.77 -5.62
CA SER A 48 -20.47 6.40 -6.23
C SER A 48 -19.44 6.82 -5.17
N TYR A 49 -18.22 6.31 -5.28
CA TYR A 49 -17.09 6.58 -4.38
C TYR A 49 -16.01 7.42 -5.05
N VAL A 50 -15.34 8.25 -4.26
CA VAL A 50 -14.11 8.95 -4.64
C VAL A 50 -12.96 8.20 -4.00
N ILE A 51 -12.03 7.71 -4.81
CA ILE A 51 -10.76 7.18 -4.32
C ILE A 51 -9.76 8.31 -4.51
N ASP A 52 -9.42 8.99 -3.41
CA ASP A 52 -8.40 10.03 -3.44
C ASP A 52 -7.06 9.43 -2.97
N PRO A 53 -5.98 9.59 -3.74
CA PRO A 53 -4.65 9.33 -3.21
C PRO A 53 -4.42 10.20 -1.95
N LEU A 54 -3.63 9.69 -1.00
CA LEU A 54 -3.41 10.19 0.36
C LEU A 54 -3.46 11.72 0.42
N ASP A 55 -4.52 12.32 0.98
CA ASP A 55 -4.61 13.77 1.15
C ASP A 55 -4.77 14.06 2.65
N LEU A 56 -3.64 14.25 3.32
CA LEU A 56 -3.56 14.37 4.78
C LEU A 56 -4.06 15.73 5.27
N ASN A 57 -3.95 16.76 4.45
CA ASN A 57 -4.35 18.13 4.80
C ASN A 57 -5.70 18.55 4.19
N LYS A 58 -6.31 17.71 3.34
CA LYS A 58 -7.56 17.94 2.62
C LYS A 58 -7.53 19.12 1.66
N ASP A 59 -6.38 19.39 1.05
CA ASP A 59 -6.24 20.47 0.07
C ASP A 59 -6.60 20.05 -1.36
N GLY A 60 -6.94 18.78 -1.56
CA GLY A 60 -7.32 18.20 -2.84
C GLY A 60 -6.13 17.74 -3.68
N TRP A 61 -4.89 17.84 -3.17
CA TRP A 61 -3.70 17.30 -3.80
C TRP A 61 -3.15 16.10 -3.03
N PRO A 62 -2.57 15.11 -3.73
CA PRO A 62 -2.06 13.94 -3.05
C PRO A 62 -0.76 14.27 -2.33
N ASP A 63 -0.63 13.85 -1.08
CA ASP A 63 0.55 13.91 -0.24
C ASP A 63 1.35 12.60 -0.28
N ILE A 64 2.63 12.69 0.05
CA ILE A 64 3.51 11.52 0.15
C ILE A 64 4.13 11.44 1.53
N LEU A 65 4.05 10.27 2.16
CA LEU A 65 4.65 10.02 3.46
C LEU A 65 5.78 9.00 3.35
N PHE A 66 6.98 9.42 3.75
CA PHE A 66 8.14 8.53 3.90
C PHE A 66 8.49 8.33 5.37
N SER A 67 8.87 7.12 5.74
CA SER A 67 9.61 6.88 6.99
C SER A 67 11.11 6.86 6.72
N THR A 68 11.87 7.49 7.60
CA THR A 68 13.33 7.47 7.65
C THR A 68 13.79 6.89 8.98
N GLY A 69 15.08 6.65 9.13
CA GLY A 69 15.64 6.03 10.34
C GLY A 69 15.38 6.82 11.64
N ASP A 70 15.22 8.15 11.57
CA ASP A 70 15.08 9.04 12.74
C ASP A 70 13.72 9.74 12.84
N LYS A 71 12.97 9.84 11.73
CA LYS A 71 11.70 10.57 11.62
C LYS A 71 10.87 10.05 10.45
N SER A 72 9.67 10.57 10.28
CA SER A 72 8.92 10.43 9.03
C SER A 72 8.68 11.80 8.44
N ARG A 73 8.64 11.88 7.11
CA ARG A 73 8.52 13.11 6.35
C ARG A 73 7.28 13.05 5.47
N ILE A 74 6.39 13.99 5.68
CA ILE A 74 5.25 14.27 4.80
C ILE A 74 5.71 15.31 3.78
N TYR A 75 5.53 15.02 2.50
CA TYR A 75 5.60 15.97 1.41
C TYR A 75 4.19 16.38 1.03
N TRP A 76 3.89 17.67 1.16
CA TRP A 76 2.58 18.20 0.84
C TRP A 76 2.45 18.38 -0.67
N GLY A 77 1.42 17.76 -1.25
CA GLY A 77 1.07 17.87 -2.66
C GLY A 77 0.67 19.28 -3.04
N SER A 78 0.74 19.60 -4.34
CA SER A 78 0.19 20.85 -4.87
C SER A 78 0.04 20.77 -6.38
N SER A 79 -0.60 21.79 -6.97
CA SER A 79 -0.66 21.96 -8.43
C SER A 79 0.71 22.12 -9.10
N SER A 80 1.75 22.43 -8.33
CA SER A 80 3.13 22.54 -8.79
C SER A 80 3.94 21.27 -8.54
N GLY A 81 3.29 20.19 -8.08
CA GLY A 81 3.93 18.96 -7.64
C GLY A 81 4.55 19.06 -6.24
N TYR A 82 5.59 18.26 -6.01
CA TYR A 82 6.25 18.11 -4.71
C TYR A 82 7.56 18.89 -4.64
N SER A 83 7.87 19.43 -3.46
CA SER A 83 9.12 20.18 -3.23
C SER A 83 9.73 19.91 -1.86
N ASN A 84 11.04 20.16 -1.71
CA ASN A 84 11.75 19.97 -0.44
C ASN A 84 11.49 21.06 0.61
N ILE A 85 10.72 22.10 0.26
CA ILE A 85 10.32 23.18 1.19
C ILE A 85 8.91 22.98 1.75
N SER A 86 8.02 22.32 0.99
CA SER A 86 6.66 22.02 1.41
C SER A 86 6.60 20.64 2.07
N LYS A 87 7.03 20.59 3.34
CA LYS A 87 7.12 19.32 4.09
C LYS A 87 6.97 19.50 5.58
N THR A 88 6.55 18.43 6.26
CA THR A 88 6.50 18.32 7.72
C THR A 88 7.21 17.05 8.17
N ASP A 89 8.03 17.15 9.23
CA ASP A 89 8.73 16.02 9.83
C ASP A 89 8.03 15.60 11.16
N LEU A 90 7.76 14.31 11.33
CA LEU A 90 7.18 13.68 12.53
C LEU A 90 8.22 12.81 13.24
N SER A 91 8.24 12.81 14.58
CA SER A 91 9.22 12.02 15.34
C SER A 91 8.82 10.55 15.46
N SER A 92 9.21 9.77 14.46
CA SER A 92 8.97 8.32 14.38
C SER A 92 10.29 7.56 14.17
N PRO A 93 11.19 7.54 15.17
CA PRO A 93 12.47 6.84 15.05
C PRO A 93 12.26 5.37 14.70
N ASP A 94 13.12 4.83 13.83
CA ASP A 94 13.11 3.45 13.38
C ASP A 94 11.75 2.97 12.82
N ALA A 95 10.97 3.87 12.21
CA ALA A 95 9.73 3.51 11.55
C ALA A 95 9.99 2.68 10.27
N GLY A 96 9.28 1.55 10.18
CA GLY A 96 9.18 0.69 9.02
C GLY A 96 7.87 0.94 8.27
N GLY A 97 6.88 0.09 8.50
CA GLY A 97 5.57 0.17 7.87
C GLY A 97 4.73 1.36 8.35
N ILE A 98 3.85 1.84 7.47
CA ILE A 98 3.01 3.01 7.72
C ILE A 98 1.61 2.78 7.14
N CYS A 99 0.56 2.99 7.92
CA CYS A 99 -0.80 3.06 7.42
C CYS A 99 -1.44 4.40 7.78
N VAL A 100 -2.39 4.84 6.96
CA VAL A 100 -3.15 6.07 7.17
C VAL A 100 -4.63 5.75 7.04
N ALA A 101 -5.42 6.18 8.02
CA ALA A 101 -6.87 6.11 8.01
C ALA A 101 -7.43 7.01 9.12
N ASP A 102 -8.73 7.32 9.11
CA ASP A 102 -9.39 8.00 10.24
C ASP A 102 -9.77 6.96 11.31
N PHE A 103 -8.85 6.68 12.26
CA PHE A 103 -9.06 5.62 13.25
C PHE A 103 -10.04 6.05 14.34
N ASN A 104 -10.22 7.35 14.57
CA ASN A 104 -11.06 7.89 15.63
C ASN A 104 -12.40 8.47 15.12
N LYS A 105 -12.62 8.49 13.80
CA LYS A 105 -13.82 9.00 13.10
C LYS A 105 -14.06 10.50 13.30
N ASP A 106 -13.01 11.29 13.50
CA ASP A 106 -13.10 12.74 13.65
C ASP A 106 -13.10 13.49 12.31
N GLY A 107 -12.94 12.76 11.21
CA GLY A 107 -12.87 13.24 9.86
C GLY A 107 -11.46 13.60 9.42
N TYR A 108 -10.42 13.50 10.23
CA TYR A 108 -9.03 13.77 9.83
C TYR A 108 -8.24 12.46 9.71
N PRO A 109 -7.41 12.30 8.66
CA PRO A 109 -6.54 11.14 8.56
C PRO A 109 -5.56 11.06 9.74
N ASP A 110 -5.49 9.90 10.36
CA ASP A 110 -4.49 9.52 11.36
C ASP A 110 -3.39 8.66 10.73
N ILE A 111 -2.25 8.55 11.39
CA ILE A 111 -1.10 7.79 10.87
C ILE A 111 -0.64 6.76 11.92
N VAL A 112 -0.54 5.49 11.55
CA VAL A 112 0.14 4.48 12.37
C VAL A 112 1.51 4.14 11.79
N PHE A 113 2.52 4.13 12.66
CA PHE A 113 3.89 3.72 12.35
C PHE A 113 4.23 2.42 13.09
N ALA A 114 4.57 1.38 12.34
CA ALA A 114 5.29 0.23 12.88
C ALA A 114 6.74 0.64 13.14
N GLN A 115 7.19 0.53 14.39
CA GLN A 115 8.55 0.86 14.75
C GLN A 115 9.35 -0.37 15.12
N PHE A 116 10.62 -0.38 14.70
CA PHE A 116 11.60 -1.39 15.11
C PHE A 116 12.07 -1.19 16.55
N SER A 117 11.13 -0.95 17.47
CA SER A 117 11.34 -0.76 18.90
C SER A 117 10.28 -1.54 19.70
N SER A 118 10.30 -1.41 21.02
CA SER A 118 9.24 -1.96 21.89
C SER A 118 7.91 -1.21 21.79
N ILE A 119 7.88 -0.06 21.11
CA ILE A 119 6.72 0.83 20.98
C ILE A 119 6.53 1.25 19.53
N SER A 120 5.31 1.15 19.03
CA SER A 120 4.81 1.73 17.77
C SER A 120 3.90 2.93 18.07
N TYR A 121 3.71 3.85 17.12
CA TYR A 121 2.95 5.09 17.36
C TYR A 121 1.71 5.17 16.48
N VAL A 122 0.63 5.71 17.04
CA VAL A 122 -0.52 6.25 16.29
C VAL A 122 -0.52 7.77 16.47
N TYR A 123 -0.29 8.52 15.41
CA TYR A 123 -0.37 9.97 15.35
C TYR A 123 -1.78 10.38 14.97
N TRP A 124 -2.42 11.17 15.83
CA TRP A 124 -3.79 11.62 15.61
C TRP A 124 -3.78 12.90 14.77
N GLY A 125 -4.46 12.84 13.61
CA GLY A 125 -4.67 13.97 12.71
C GLY A 125 -5.66 14.96 13.31
N SER A 126 -5.67 16.19 12.78
CA SER A 126 -6.64 17.21 13.17
C SER A 126 -6.68 18.34 12.15
N SER A 127 -7.62 19.28 12.33
CA SER A 127 -7.64 20.54 11.59
C SER A 127 -6.36 21.38 11.72
N SER A 128 -5.57 21.14 12.77
CA SER A 128 -4.30 21.80 13.02
C SER A 128 -3.09 20.99 12.51
N GLY A 129 -3.34 19.88 11.82
CA GLY A 129 -2.33 18.94 11.37
C GLY A 129 -1.87 17.99 12.49
N PHE A 130 -0.66 17.45 12.31
CA PHE A 130 -0.06 16.46 13.22
C PHE A 130 0.87 17.11 14.26
N SER A 131 0.96 16.49 15.44
CA SER A 131 1.86 16.91 16.52
C SER A 131 2.43 15.71 17.26
N ASN A 132 3.70 15.81 17.71
CA ASN A 132 4.33 14.79 18.56
C ASN A 132 3.67 14.65 19.94
N LEU A 133 2.87 15.63 20.37
CA LEU A 133 2.10 15.56 21.62
C LEU A 133 0.76 14.84 21.45
N SER A 134 0.28 14.69 20.21
CA SER A 134 -1.01 14.07 19.88
C SER A 134 -0.77 12.69 19.30
N ARG A 135 -0.25 11.78 20.12
CA ARG A 135 -0.01 10.39 19.71
C ARG A 135 -0.30 9.38 20.82
N THR A 136 -0.69 8.18 20.42
CA THR A 136 -0.80 7.00 21.29
C THR A 136 0.39 6.09 21.07
N GLU A 137 0.90 5.51 22.16
CA GLU A 137 1.99 4.53 22.15
C GLU A 137 1.43 3.12 22.31
N LEU A 138 1.76 2.22 21.39
CA LEU A 138 1.32 0.83 21.39
C LEU A 138 2.51 -0.09 21.56
N GLU A 139 2.45 -1.00 22.52
CA GLU A 139 3.52 -1.98 22.73
C GLU A 139 3.65 -2.94 21.54
N THR A 140 4.85 -3.06 20.99
CA THR A 140 5.19 -3.95 19.89
C THR A 140 6.51 -4.66 20.16
N LEU A 141 6.90 -5.60 19.30
CA LEU A 141 8.16 -6.33 19.41
C LEU A 141 8.97 -6.12 18.13
N SER A 142 9.55 -4.92 18.00
CA SER A 142 10.24 -4.49 16.79
C SER A 142 9.35 -4.70 15.56
N ALA A 143 8.21 -4.01 15.55
CA ALA A 143 7.25 -4.10 14.45
C ALA A 143 7.88 -3.59 13.16
N TRP A 144 7.68 -4.35 12.09
CA TRP A 144 8.26 -4.03 10.79
C TRP A 144 7.18 -3.64 9.77
N GLY A 145 6.11 -4.41 9.71
CA GLY A 145 4.93 -4.13 8.88
C GLY A 145 3.73 -3.74 9.74
N VAL A 146 2.84 -2.95 9.16
CA VAL A 146 1.51 -2.68 9.72
C VAL A 146 0.48 -2.72 8.60
N SER A 147 -0.71 -3.21 8.92
CA SER A 147 -1.90 -3.13 8.06
C SER A 147 -3.12 -2.86 8.93
N VAL A 148 -4.15 -2.27 8.34
CA VAL A 148 -5.36 -1.85 9.07
C VAL A 148 -6.61 -2.25 8.31
N SER A 149 -7.64 -2.67 9.04
CA SER A 149 -8.97 -3.01 8.52
C SER A 149 -9.93 -3.18 9.70
N ASP A 150 -11.24 -3.08 9.48
CA ASP A 150 -12.24 -3.47 10.47
C ASP A 150 -12.44 -4.99 10.39
N LEU A 151 -11.64 -5.72 11.16
CA LEU A 151 -11.54 -7.17 11.04
C LEU A 151 -12.69 -7.89 11.77
N ASN A 152 -13.24 -7.27 12.82
CA ASN A 152 -14.35 -7.80 13.61
C ASN A 152 -15.72 -7.25 13.18
N ARG A 153 -15.75 -6.29 12.25
CA ARG A 153 -16.95 -5.66 11.68
C ARG A 153 -17.76 -4.85 12.70
N ASP A 154 -17.09 -4.29 13.70
CA ASP A 154 -17.72 -3.41 14.69
C ASP A 154 -17.79 -1.93 14.24
N GLY A 155 -17.24 -1.67 13.04
CA GLY A 155 -17.18 -0.37 12.41
C GLY A 155 -15.94 0.44 12.79
N TRP A 156 -15.08 -0.03 13.70
CA TRP A 156 -13.80 0.62 14.02
C TRP A 156 -12.66 -0.11 13.33
N LEU A 157 -11.67 0.66 12.87
CA LEU A 157 -10.49 0.09 12.25
C LEU A 157 -9.59 -0.55 13.31
N ASP A 158 -9.15 -1.78 13.03
CA ASP A 158 -8.16 -2.52 13.81
C ASP A 158 -6.77 -2.35 13.21
N ILE A 159 -5.74 -2.48 14.06
CA ILE A 159 -4.34 -2.37 13.65
C ILE A 159 -3.63 -3.69 13.83
N VAL A 160 -3.03 -4.21 12.76
CA VAL A 160 -2.23 -5.43 12.78
C VAL A 160 -0.76 -5.11 12.59
N PHE A 161 0.07 -5.44 13.58
CA PHE A 161 1.53 -5.30 13.53
C PHE A 161 2.21 -6.63 13.24
N ALA A 162 3.05 -6.66 12.20
CA ALA A 162 4.02 -7.73 11.96
C ALA A 162 5.25 -7.51 12.85
N ASN A 163 5.35 -8.28 13.93
CA ASN A 163 6.43 -8.15 14.92
C ASN A 163 7.63 -9.03 14.54
N TYR A 164 8.71 -8.39 14.07
CA TYR A 164 9.91 -9.10 13.64
C TYR A 164 10.76 -9.59 14.83
N GLY A 165 10.75 -8.85 15.93
CA GLY A 165 11.53 -9.14 17.14
C GLY A 165 10.95 -10.24 18.02
N GLY A 166 9.80 -10.82 17.68
CA GLY A 166 9.08 -11.78 18.52
C GLY A 166 8.54 -13.01 17.78
N SER A 167 7.82 -13.84 18.52
CA SER A 167 7.09 -15.02 18.02
C SER A 167 5.60 -14.76 17.83
N ASP A 168 5.12 -13.55 18.11
CA ASP A 168 3.71 -13.18 18.02
C ASP A 168 3.58 -11.84 17.29
N SER A 169 2.67 -11.78 16.34
CA SER A 169 2.17 -10.53 15.75
C SER A 169 0.93 -10.08 16.50
N TYR A 170 0.66 -8.77 16.52
CA TYR A 170 -0.36 -8.19 17.38
C TYR A 170 -1.50 -7.59 16.57
N VAL A 171 -2.73 -7.89 16.96
CA VAL A 171 -3.94 -7.22 16.49
C VAL A 171 -4.46 -6.36 17.63
N TYR A 172 -4.40 -5.03 17.47
CA TYR A 172 -5.04 -4.08 18.37
C TYR A 172 -6.43 -3.79 17.85
N TRP A 173 -7.44 -4.19 18.61
CA TRP A 173 -8.83 -3.97 18.27
C TRP A 173 -9.20 -2.50 18.49
N GLY A 174 -9.72 -1.86 17.44
CA GLY A 174 -10.22 -0.49 17.45
C GLY A 174 -11.46 -0.34 18.32
N SER A 175 -11.71 0.87 18.80
CA SER A 175 -12.94 1.19 19.53
C SER A 175 -13.13 2.69 19.64
N SER A 176 -14.30 3.11 20.14
CA SER A 176 -14.54 4.51 20.52
C SER A 176 -13.60 5.05 21.60
N ASN A 177 -12.92 4.16 22.34
CA ASN A 177 -11.93 4.52 23.35
C ASN A 177 -10.49 4.48 22.80
N GLY A 178 -10.34 4.27 21.48
CA GLY A 178 -9.06 4.07 20.82
C GLY A 178 -8.49 2.67 21.03
N PHE A 179 -7.16 2.58 20.99
CA PHE A 179 -6.39 1.33 21.04
C PHE A 179 -5.76 1.11 22.42
N SER A 180 -5.73 -0.14 22.89
CA SER A 180 -5.08 -0.47 24.17
C SER A 180 -4.55 -1.91 24.19
N LYS A 181 -3.53 -2.16 25.03
CA LYS A 181 -2.98 -3.50 25.25
C LYS A 181 -4.00 -4.50 25.79
N SER A 182 -4.96 -4.03 26.59
CA SER A 182 -6.05 -4.87 27.12
C SER A 182 -7.00 -5.35 26.04
N ASN A 183 -7.09 -4.64 24.91
CA ASN A 183 -7.92 -5.00 23.76
C ASN A 183 -7.04 -5.46 22.59
N ARG A 184 -6.15 -6.42 22.87
CA ARG A 184 -5.19 -6.94 21.89
C ARG A 184 -5.27 -8.45 21.78
N LEU A 185 -5.28 -8.96 20.55
CA LEU A 185 -5.06 -10.37 20.25
C LEU A 185 -3.60 -10.59 19.83
N ASN A 186 -2.99 -11.66 20.35
CA ASN A 186 -1.68 -12.12 19.93
C ASN A 186 -1.86 -13.31 18.96
N LEU A 187 -1.30 -13.19 17.75
CA LEU A 187 -1.29 -14.25 16.75
C LEU A 187 0.13 -14.82 16.61
N PRO A 188 0.36 -16.12 16.84
CA PRO A 188 1.67 -16.72 16.68
C PRO A 188 2.21 -16.54 15.25
N THR A 189 3.42 -16.01 15.13
CA THR A 189 4.12 -15.80 13.87
C THR A 189 5.60 -16.18 14.04
N SER A 190 6.40 -16.06 12.98
CA SER A 190 7.81 -16.42 13.03
C SER A 190 8.65 -15.27 12.49
N ARG A 191 8.90 -14.28 13.37
CA ARG A 191 9.56 -13.01 13.03
C ARG A 191 8.90 -12.36 11.82
N ALA A 192 7.62 -12.01 11.97
CA ALA A 192 6.84 -11.45 10.87
C ALA A 192 7.44 -10.13 10.39
N PHE A 193 7.65 -10.02 9.09
CA PHE A 193 8.27 -8.88 8.42
C PHE A 193 7.23 -7.98 7.75
N GLY A 194 6.34 -8.59 6.96
CA GLY A 194 5.25 -7.92 6.26
C GLY A 194 3.90 -8.46 6.71
N VAL A 195 2.86 -7.64 6.57
CA VAL A 195 1.46 -8.03 6.78
C VAL A 195 0.57 -7.33 5.76
N THR A 196 -0.45 -8.03 5.29
CA THR A 196 -1.55 -7.46 4.50
C THR A 196 -2.87 -8.09 4.92
N ILE A 197 -3.96 -7.36 4.68
CA ILE A 197 -5.32 -7.78 5.01
C ILE A 197 -6.17 -7.74 3.73
N SER A 198 -6.91 -8.81 3.46
CA SER A 198 -7.84 -8.89 2.33
C SER A 198 -8.85 -10.00 2.59
N ASP A 199 -10.10 -9.80 2.20
CA ASP A 199 -11.04 -10.91 2.06
C ASP A 199 -10.60 -11.77 0.86
N LEU A 200 -10.02 -12.93 1.14
CA LEU A 200 -9.40 -13.79 0.14
C LEU A 200 -10.38 -14.83 -0.39
N ASN A 201 -11.39 -15.19 0.40
CA ASN A 201 -12.40 -16.18 0.06
C ASN A 201 -13.78 -15.58 -0.27
N ASN A 202 -13.92 -14.25 -0.18
CA ASN A 202 -15.14 -13.48 -0.39
C ASN A 202 -16.28 -13.86 0.58
N ASP A 203 -15.96 -14.21 1.83
CA ASP A 203 -16.95 -14.54 2.86
C ASP A 203 -17.39 -13.35 3.73
N GLY A 204 -16.78 -12.17 3.49
CA GLY A 204 -17.03 -10.94 4.22
C GLY A 204 -16.29 -10.85 5.56
N TYR A 205 -15.36 -11.76 5.86
CA TYR A 205 -14.40 -11.69 6.96
C TYR A 205 -12.98 -11.67 6.39
N PRO A 206 -12.25 -10.56 6.50
CA PRO A 206 -10.94 -10.47 5.86
C PRO A 206 -9.91 -11.42 6.49
N GLU A 207 -9.03 -11.96 5.67
CA GLU A 207 -7.85 -12.72 6.11
C GLU A 207 -6.69 -11.79 6.46
N ILE A 208 -5.84 -12.25 7.37
CA ILE A 208 -4.54 -11.63 7.66
C ILE A 208 -3.42 -12.50 7.09
N VAL A 209 -2.61 -11.94 6.21
CA VAL A 209 -1.47 -12.64 5.60
C VAL A 209 -0.16 -12.07 6.15
N PHE A 210 0.64 -12.92 6.80
CA PHE A 210 1.95 -12.56 7.34
C PHE A 210 3.10 -13.15 6.52
N CYS A 211 4.08 -12.30 6.23
CA CYS A 211 5.40 -12.68 5.74
C CYS A 211 6.27 -13.07 6.93
N ASN A 212 6.45 -14.36 7.20
CA ASN A 212 7.34 -14.78 8.27
C ASN A 212 8.77 -14.88 7.75
N TYR A 213 9.67 -14.07 8.29
CA TYR A 213 11.06 -14.05 7.85
C TYR A 213 11.82 -15.33 8.24
N ALA A 214 11.49 -15.89 9.41
CA ALA A 214 12.13 -17.09 9.92
C ALA A 214 11.36 -18.36 9.51
N GLY A 215 12.10 -19.36 9.04
CA GLY A 215 11.55 -20.61 8.52
C GLY A 215 11.21 -20.51 7.03
N ILE A 216 10.37 -21.44 6.56
CA ILE A 216 9.98 -21.55 5.15
C ILE A 216 8.49 -21.24 4.92
N TYR A 217 7.77 -20.71 5.90
CA TYR A 217 6.32 -20.56 5.81
C TYR A 217 5.83 -19.17 6.20
N SER A 218 5.17 -18.48 5.27
CA SER A 218 4.20 -17.42 5.56
C SER A 218 2.89 -18.01 6.08
N TYR A 219 2.12 -17.22 6.83
CA TYR A 219 0.84 -17.66 7.40
C TYR A 219 -0.31 -16.82 6.85
N ILE A 220 -1.40 -17.49 6.48
CA ILE A 220 -2.72 -16.89 6.31
C ILE A 220 -3.55 -17.24 7.54
N TYR A 221 -4.00 -16.25 8.28
CA TYR A 221 -5.00 -16.40 9.33
C TYR A 221 -6.38 -16.10 8.74
N TRP A 222 -7.26 -17.11 8.78
CA TRP A 222 -8.61 -17.03 8.22
C TRP A 222 -9.57 -16.32 9.17
N GLY A 223 -10.22 -15.28 8.65
CA GLY A 223 -11.22 -14.50 9.36
C GLY A 223 -12.49 -15.32 9.58
N SER A 224 -13.29 -14.94 10.57
CA SER A 224 -14.62 -15.52 10.77
C SER A 224 -15.47 -14.66 11.69
N SER A 225 -16.76 -15.01 11.81
CA SER A 225 -17.67 -14.45 12.83
C SER A 225 -17.19 -14.60 14.28
N SER A 226 -16.25 -15.52 14.54
CA SER A 226 -15.64 -15.74 15.85
C SER A 226 -14.24 -15.11 15.96
N ASN A 227 -13.93 -14.14 15.10
CA ASN A 227 -12.61 -13.53 14.91
C ASN A 227 -11.55 -14.58 14.50
N TYR A 228 -10.28 -14.27 14.76
CA TYR A 228 -9.14 -15.13 14.41
C TYR A 228 -8.79 -16.11 15.52
N SER A 229 -8.30 -17.27 15.12
CA SER A 229 -7.76 -18.30 16.01
C SER A 229 -6.43 -18.81 15.49
N PHE A 230 -5.54 -19.20 16.42
CA PHE A 230 -4.28 -19.86 16.09
C PHE A 230 -4.47 -21.13 15.23
N SER A 231 -5.56 -21.86 15.43
CA SER A 231 -5.82 -23.10 14.69
C SER A 231 -6.36 -22.88 13.28
N ASN A 232 -6.93 -21.70 13.00
CA ASN A 232 -7.55 -21.39 11.71
C ASN A 232 -6.55 -20.69 10.80
N LYS A 233 -5.51 -21.42 10.39
CA LYS A 233 -4.44 -20.87 9.55
C LYS A 233 -3.96 -21.82 8.47
N THR A 234 -3.56 -21.26 7.34
CA THR A 234 -2.83 -21.95 6.27
C THR A 234 -1.36 -21.57 6.33
N ASN A 235 -0.47 -22.57 6.20
CA ASN A 235 0.95 -22.35 6.01
C ASN A 235 1.26 -22.37 4.51
N ILE A 236 1.92 -21.32 4.02
CA ILE A 236 2.29 -21.16 2.60
C ILE A 236 3.80 -21.13 2.50
N GLU A 237 4.38 -21.93 1.61
CA GLU A 237 5.83 -21.96 1.45
C GLU A 237 6.37 -20.67 0.84
N THR A 238 7.29 -20.03 1.55
CA THR A 238 7.95 -18.78 1.16
C THR A 238 9.38 -18.80 1.65
N LEU A 239 10.28 -18.01 1.05
CA LEU A 239 11.71 -18.04 1.40
C LEU A 239 12.18 -16.65 1.84
N SER A 240 12.10 -16.42 3.16
CA SER A 240 12.34 -15.13 3.82
C SER A 240 11.65 -13.97 3.07
N PRO A 241 10.31 -13.98 3.00
CA PRO A 241 9.57 -13.00 2.23
C PRO A 241 9.56 -11.64 2.94
N GLY A 242 9.67 -10.57 2.15
CA GLY A 242 9.62 -9.18 2.61
C GLY A 242 8.30 -8.49 2.28
N GLY A 243 7.88 -8.58 1.02
CA GLY A 243 6.70 -7.87 0.51
C GLY A 243 5.53 -8.81 0.21
N ILE A 244 4.30 -8.29 0.38
CA ILE A 244 3.06 -8.97 -0.01
C ILE A 244 2.20 -8.00 -0.80
N SER A 245 1.57 -8.46 -1.86
CA SER A 245 0.45 -7.77 -2.48
C SER A 245 -0.61 -8.77 -2.89
N VAL A 246 -1.88 -8.36 -2.88
CA VAL A 246 -3.02 -9.24 -3.12
C VAL A 246 -3.85 -8.67 -4.25
N GLY A 247 -4.24 -9.45 -5.25
CA GLY A 247 -5.05 -9.03 -6.39
C GLY A 247 -5.52 -10.16 -7.26
N ASP A 248 -6.64 -9.97 -7.98
CA ASP A 248 -7.07 -10.93 -9.01
C ASP A 248 -6.23 -10.67 -10.28
N LEU A 249 -5.10 -11.37 -10.39
CA LEU A 249 -4.10 -11.16 -11.44
C LEU A 249 -4.48 -11.90 -12.72
N ASN A 250 -5.18 -13.03 -12.59
CA ASN A 250 -5.59 -13.89 -13.70
C ASN A 250 -7.05 -13.68 -14.14
N LYS A 251 -7.82 -12.85 -13.44
CA LYS A 251 -9.24 -12.53 -13.68
C LYS A 251 -10.18 -13.72 -13.50
N ASP A 252 -9.87 -14.63 -12.60
CA ASP A 252 -10.73 -15.79 -12.29
C ASP A 252 -11.76 -15.53 -11.19
N GLY A 253 -11.74 -14.32 -10.60
CA GLY A 253 -12.64 -13.91 -9.52
C GLY A 253 -12.14 -14.25 -8.12
N TYR A 254 -11.01 -14.95 -7.98
CA TYR A 254 -10.33 -15.20 -6.71
C TYR A 254 -9.15 -14.24 -6.56
N LYS A 255 -8.82 -13.87 -5.32
CA LYS A 255 -7.64 -13.05 -5.07
C LYS A 255 -6.38 -13.92 -5.14
N ASP A 256 -5.37 -13.46 -5.86
CA ASP A 256 -4.03 -14.03 -5.87
C ASP A 256 -3.12 -13.29 -4.90
N ILE A 257 -2.08 -13.97 -4.42
CA ILE A 257 -1.12 -13.40 -3.46
C ILE A 257 0.28 -13.43 -4.07
N VAL A 258 0.92 -12.26 -4.17
CA VAL A 258 2.32 -12.12 -4.56
C VAL A 258 3.17 -12.00 -3.31
N PHE A 259 4.15 -12.89 -3.17
CA PHE A 259 5.20 -12.81 -2.14
C PHE A 259 6.53 -12.42 -2.76
N GLY A 260 7.08 -11.29 -2.33
CA GLY A 260 8.43 -10.87 -2.63
C GLY A 260 9.43 -11.62 -1.75
N ASN A 261 10.15 -12.59 -2.31
CA ASN A 261 11.12 -13.40 -1.55
C ASN A 261 12.52 -12.76 -1.58
N MET A 262 13.19 -12.74 -0.43
CA MET A 262 14.58 -12.26 -0.34
C MET A 262 15.58 -13.35 -0.69
N ALA A 263 15.31 -14.59 -0.29
CA ALA A 263 16.21 -15.73 -0.47
C ALA A 263 15.90 -16.56 -1.73
N SER A 264 14.99 -16.10 -2.61
CA SER A 264 14.58 -16.81 -3.83
C SER A 264 13.92 -15.87 -4.85
N THR A 265 13.43 -16.44 -5.95
CA THR A 265 12.45 -15.77 -6.84
C THR A 265 11.17 -15.45 -6.07
N SER A 266 10.45 -14.40 -6.46
CA SER A 266 9.13 -14.10 -5.90
C SER A 266 8.10 -15.14 -6.35
N TYR A 267 7.07 -15.37 -5.54
CA TYR A 267 6.02 -16.34 -5.81
C TYR A 267 4.68 -15.65 -6.01
N ILE A 268 3.86 -16.20 -6.91
CA ILE A 268 2.43 -15.91 -6.99
C ILE A 268 1.71 -17.17 -6.52
N TYR A 269 0.84 -17.05 -5.53
CA TYR A 269 -0.10 -18.09 -5.15
C TYR A 269 -1.45 -17.76 -5.77
N TRP A 270 -1.90 -18.61 -6.69
CA TRP A 270 -3.16 -18.42 -7.38
C TRP A 270 -4.32 -18.79 -6.46
N GLY A 271 -5.26 -17.87 -6.31
CA GLY A 271 -6.50 -18.09 -5.56
C GLY A 271 -7.37 -19.14 -6.23
N SER A 272 -8.19 -19.82 -5.44
CA SER A 272 -9.18 -20.77 -5.97
C SER A 272 -10.24 -21.08 -4.91
N ASN A 273 -11.31 -21.77 -5.32
CA ASN A 273 -12.29 -22.33 -4.39
C ASN A 273 -11.69 -23.38 -3.41
N SER A 274 -10.52 -23.93 -3.71
CA SER A 274 -9.79 -24.84 -2.82
C SER A 274 -8.81 -24.10 -1.90
N GLY A 275 -8.79 -22.76 -1.95
CA GLY A 275 -7.83 -21.91 -1.27
C GLY A 275 -6.47 -21.91 -1.95
N TYR A 276 -5.42 -21.72 -1.15
CA TYR A 276 -4.04 -21.56 -1.61
C TYR A 276 -3.20 -22.80 -1.31
N SER A 277 -2.31 -23.16 -2.24
CA SER A 277 -1.40 -24.29 -2.06
C SER A 277 -0.09 -24.11 -2.84
N ASN A 278 0.97 -24.79 -2.38
CA ASN A 278 2.27 -24.83 -3.06
C ASN A 278 2.21 -25.40 -4.47
N SER A 279 1.23 -26.27 -4.76
CA SER A 279 1.01 -26.82 -6.09
C SER A 279 0.37 -25.84 -7.06
N ASN A 280 -0.31 -24.79 -6.56
CA ASN A 280 -0.97 -23.77 -7.36
C ASN A 280 -0.22 -22.44 -7.26
N ARG A 281 1.08 -22.46 -7.57
CA ARG A 281 1.94 -21.26 -7.54
C ARG A 281 2.71 -21.07 -8.84
N ALA A 282 3.03 -19.82 -9.15
CA ALA A 282 3.98 -19.45 -10.18
C ALA A 282 5.21 -18.74 -9.60
N HIS A 283 6.29 -18.71 -10.36
CA HIS A 283 7.54 -18.03 -10.00
C HIS A 283 7.72 -16.78 -10.86
N ILE A 284 8.07 -15.66 -10.24
CA ILE A 284 8.44 -14.42 -10.94
C ILE A 284 9.97 -14.28 -10.87
N PRO A 285 10.69 -14.17 -12.00
CA PRO A 285 12.15 -14.08 -12.02
C PRO A 285 12.71 -12.83 -11.31
N SER A 286 12.95 -12.90 -10.01
CA SER A 286 13.43 -11.79 -9.18
C SER A 286 14.51 -12.25 -8.19
N SER A 287 15.11 -11.29 -7.49
CA SER A 287 16.12 -11.56 -6.45
C SER A 287 16.04 -10.45 -5.39
N TRP A 288 16.14 -10.81 -4.11
CA TRP A 288 16.20 -9.86 -2.99
C TRP A 288 15.05 -8.84 -2.96
N VAL A 289 13.81 -9.32 -3.08
CA VAL A 289 12.62 -8.47 -3.12
C VAL A 289 12.12 -8.15 -1.71
N TYR A 290 11.97 -6.85 -1.42
CA TYR A 290 11.52 -6.37 -0.11
C TYR A 290 10.09 -5.82 -0.13
N GLY A 291 9.67 -5.23 -1.25
CA GLY A 291 8.35 -4.65 -1.43
C GLY A 291 7.74 -5.13 -2.75
N THR A 292 6.41 -5.21 -2.75
CA THR A 292 5.62 -5.60 -3.93
C THR A 292 4.37 -4.74 -4.00
N SER A 293 3.96 -4.34 -5.20
CA SER A 293 2.65 -3.75 -5.46
C SER A 293 2.08 -4.29 -6.77
N ASN A 294 0.76 -4.21 -6.94
CA ASN A 294 0.12 -4.56 -8.20
C ASN A 294 -0.99 -3.56 -8.58
N SER A 295 -1.05 -3.22 -9.86
CA SER A 295 -2.05 -2.34 -10.48
C SER A 295 -1.97 -2.50 -11.99
N ASP A 296 -3.02 -2.16 -12.73
CA ASP A 296 -2.96 -2.02 -14.19
C ASP A 296 -2.26 -0.69 -14.52
N LEU A 297 -0.94 -0.75 -14.75
CA LEU A 297 -0.08 0.42 -14.89
C LEU A 297 -0.03 0.91 -16.34
N ASN A 298 -0.33 0.04 -17.30
CA ASN A 298 -0.32 0.34 -18.73
C ASN A 298 -1.74 0.45 -19.35
N LYS A 299 -2.79 0.20 -18.55
CA LYS A 299 -4.21 0.22 -18.94
C LYS A 299 -4.58 -0.83 -20.00
N ASP A 300 -3.87 -1.95 -20.04
CA ASP A 300 -4.20 -3.08 -20.93
C ASP A 300 -5.28 -4.02 -20.35
N GLY A 301 -5.71 -3.73 -19.13
CA GLY A 301 -6.70 -4.47 -18.38
C GLY A 301 -6.10 -5.59 -17.54
N HIS A 302 -4.83 -5.94 -17.66
CA HIS A 302 -4.16 -6.93 -16.81
C HIS A 302 -3.46 -6.22 -15.65
N GLN A 303 -3.45 -6.84 -14.46
CA GLN A 303 -2.68 -6.29 -13.35
C GLN A 303 -1.18 -6.50 -13.61
N ASP A 304 -0.41 -5.43 -13.48
CA ASP A 304 1.04 -5.45 -13.52
C ASP A 304 1.60 -5.60 -12.10
N ILE A 305 2.82 -6.12 -11.98
CA ILE A 305 3.48 -6.32 -10.68
C ILE A 305 4.75 -5.48 -10.62
N VAL A 306 4.85 -4.64 -9.59
CA VAL A 306 6.09 -3.92 -9.26
C VAL A 306 6.81 -4.68 -8.16
N LEU A 307 8.06 -5.08 -8.42
CA LEU A 307 8.94 -5.73 -7.43
C LEU A 307 10.15 -4.84 -7.17
N THR A 308 10.40 -4.54 -5.89
CA THR A 308 11.61 -3.81 -5.49
C THR A 308 12.83 -4.71 -5.46
N SER A 309 14.03 -4.14 -5.54
CA SER A 309 15.28 -4.83 -5.25
C SER A 309 16.08 -4.06 -4.20
N TYR A 310 16.42 -4.74 -3.10
CA TYR A 310 17.23 -4.14 -2.04
C TYR A 310 18.73 -4.28 -2.30
N ALA A 311 19.17 -5.39 -2.92
CA ALA A 311 20.60 -5.66 -3.16
C ALA A 311 21.16 -4.93 -4.40
N GLY A 312 20.30 -4.35 -5.24
CA GLY A 312 20.68 -3.74 -6.51
C GLY A 312 20.28 -2.27 -6.67
N SER A 313 20.62 -1.72 -7.84
CA SER A 313 20.19 -0.40 -8.30
C SER A 313 18.86 -0.44 -9.07
N ASP A 314 18.19 -1.58 -9.15
CA ASP A 314 17.16 -1.77 -10.19
C ASP A 314 15.93 -2.45 -9.60
N SER A 315 14.78 -1.78 -9.68
CA SER A 315 13.46 -2.34 -9.42
C SER A 315 12.77 -2.64 -10.75
N TYR A 316 11.77 -3.52 -10.76
CA TYR A 316 11.18 -4.00 -12.00
C TYR A 316 9.66 -3.87 -11.98
N VAL A 317 9.10 -3.53 -13.14
CA VAL A 317 7.66 -3.70 -13.42
C VAL A 317 7.52 -4.87 -14.38
N TYR A 318 6.79 -5.91 -13.97
CA TYR A 318 6.42 -7.05 -14.80
C TYR A 318 5.02 -6.80 -15.35
N TRP A 319 4.92 -6.78 -16.68
CA TRP A 319 3.65 -6.52 -17.34
C TRP A 319 2.77 -7.77 -17.31
N GLY A 320 1.53 -7.61 -16.86
CA GLY A 320 0.51 -8.64 -16.90
C GLY A 320 0.21 -9.08 -18.32
N SER A 321 -0.05 -10.36 -18.52
CA SER A 321 -0.44 -10.88 -19.84
C SER A 321 -1.12 -12.24 -19.71
N SER A 322 -1.73 -12.72 -20.80
CA SER A 322 -2.24 -14.09 -20.90
C SER A 322 -1.15 -15.17 -20.77
N THR A 323 0.14 -14.79 -20.88
CA THR A 323 1.28 -15.71 -20.70
C THR A 323 1.90 -15.63 -19.30
N GLY A 324 1.29 -14.84 -18.40
CA GLY A 324 1.79 -14.57 -17.05
C GLY A 324 2.95 -13.56 -17.02
N TYR A 325 3.76 -13.66 -15.96
CA TYR A 325 4.83 -12.72 -15.64
C TYR A 325 6.20 -13.36 -15.88
N ASN A 326 7.03 -12.75 -16.72
CA ASN A 326 8.33 -13.32 -17.10
C ASN A 326 9.40 -12.24 -17.32
N SER A 327 10.65 -12.67 -17.50
CA SER A 327 11.80 -11.77 -17.65
C SER A 327 11.87 -11.02 -18.98
N THR A 328 11.09 -11.43 -19.99
CA THR A 328 11.03 -10.77 -21.31
C THR A 328 9.94 -9.70 -21.39
N ASN A 329 8.91 -9.79 -20.55
CA ASN A 329 7.81 -8.83 -20.47
C ASN A 329 7.90 -7.98 -19.20
N ARG A 330 8.99 -7.22 -19.07
CA ARG A 330 9.22 -6.33 -17.94
C ARG A 330 10.04 -5.12 -18.35
N ILE A 331 9.94 -4.05 -17.57
CA ILE A 331 10.88 -2.93 -17.62
C ILE A 331 11.72 -2.85 -16.36
N LEU A 332 12.90 -2.26 -16.51
CA LEU A 332 13.82 -1.94 -15.42
C LEU A 332 13.71 -0.46 -15.07
N LEU A 333 13.56 -0.17 -13.78
CA LEU A 333 13.53 1.17 -13.23
C LEU A 333 14.73 1.36 -12.29
N GLY A 334 15.61 2.31 -12.64
CA GLY A 334 16.79 2.68 -11.87
C GLY A 334 16.46 3.29 -10.50
N THR A 335 16.61 2.47 -9.46
CA THR A 335 16.38 2.77 -8.05
C THR A 335 17.66 2.59 -7.23
N LYS A 336 17.61 2.68 -5.89
CA LYS A 336 18.83 2.58 -5.06
C LYS A 336 18.55 1.84 -3.75
N GLY A 337 18.61 0.50 -3.81
CA GLY A 337 18.36 -0.38 -2.67
C GLY A 337 16.99 -0.13 -2.07
N THR A 338 15.95 -0.55 -2.78
CA THR A 338 14.59 -0.09 -2.52
C THR A 338 13.89 -0.95 -1.48
N ALA A 339 13.47 -0.28 -0.41
CA ALA A 339 12.79 -0.88 0.73
C ALA A 339 11.35 -1.29 0.40
N THR A 340 10.64 -0.44 -0.30
CA THR A 340 9.22 -0.62 -0.59
C THR A 340 8.77 0.26 -1.76
N VAL A 341 7.57 0.00 -2.24
CA VAL A 341 6.97 0.66 -3.40
C VAL A 341 5.51 1.00 -3.13
N GLY A 342 5.13 2.18 -3.57
CA GLY A 342 3.76 2.66 -3.61
C GLY A 342 3.31 2.93 -5.05
N VAL A 343 2.01 2.76 -5.33
CA VAL A 343 1.42 2.96 -6.66
C VAL A 343 0.09 3.69 -6.53
N CYS A 344 -0.03 4.86 -7.16
CA CYS A 344 -1.26 5.64 -7.27
C CYS A 344 -1.09 6.79 -8.27
N ASP A 345 -2.18 7.34 -8.80
CA ASP A 345 -2.18 8.54 -9.65
C ASP A 345 -1.95 9.80 -8.80
N LEU A 346 -0.71 10.29 -8.72
CA LEU A 346 -0.32 11.41 -7.85
C LEU A 346 -0.55 12.77 -8.50
N ASN A 347 -0.51 12.83 -9.83
CA ASN A 347 -0.72 14.07 -10.58
C ASN A 347 -2.14 14.19 -11.16
N LYS A 348 -3.00 13.20 -10.93
CA LYS A 348 -4.38 13.11 -11.40
C LYS A 348 -4.49 13.13 -12.93
N ASP A 349 -3.48 12.60 -13.63
CA ASP A 349 -3.45 12.54 -15.10
C ASP A 349 -4.15 11.31 -15.69
N GLY A 350 -4.70 10.47 -14.82
CA GLY A 350 -5.35 9.23 -15.18
C GLY A 350 -4.44 8.01 -15.07
N TRP A 351 -3.13 8.16 -14.95
CA TRP A 351 -2.17 7.05 -14.92
C TRP A 351 -1.60 6.88 -13.53
N ASN A 352 -1.42 5.63 -13.12
CA ASN A 352 -0.75 5.37 -11.86
C ASN A 352 0.72 5.78 -11.95
N ASP A 353 1.21 6.45 -10.92
CA ASP A 353 2.62 6.73 -10.70
C ASP A 353 3.22 5.70 -9.75
N ILE A 354 4.54 5.56 -9.76
CA ILE A 354 5.26 4.60 -8.91
C ILE A 354 6.23 5.35 -8.00
N VAL A 355 6.09 5.17 -6.69
CA VAL A 355 6.97 5.79 -5.68
C VAL A 355 7.82 4.73 -5.01
N PHE A 356 9.13 4.91 -5.04
CA PHE A 356 10.11 4.01 -4.45
C PHE A 356 10.79 4.62 -3.23
N ALA A 357 10.75 3.91 -2.10
CA ALA A 357 11.56 4.23 -0.92
C ALA A 357 12.99 3.69 -1.12
N ASN A 358 13.91 4.55 -1.56
CA ASN A 358 15.30 4.15 -1.76
C ASN A 358 16.06 4.22 -0.41
N SER A 359 16.32 3.07 0.19
CA SER A 359 16.96 2.99 1.51
C SER A 359 18.48 3.16 1.48
N GLN A 360 19.09 2.98 0.30
CA GLN A 360 20.53 3.14 0.10
C GLN A 360 20.87 4.49 -0.57
N SER A 361 19.94 5.45 -0.52
CA SER A 361 20.15 6.80 -1.03
C SER A 361 19.59 7.87 -0.10
N THR A 362 20.00 9.10 -0.32
CA THR A 362 19.40 10.29 0.29
C THR A 362 18.18 10.79 -0.50
N THR A 363 17.82 10.11 -1.60
CA THR A 363 16.63 10.46 -2.39
C THR A 363 15.75 9.26 -2.64
N SER A 364 14.43 9.44 -2.51
CA SER A 364 13.41 8.51 -3.00
C SER A 364 12.90 8.96 -4.36
N SER A 365 12.44 8.02 -5.18
CA SER A 365 12.14 8.28 -6.59
C SER A 365 10.65 8.15 -6.88
N ILE A 366 10.11 9.06 -7.69
CA ILE A 366 8.79 8.96 -8.30
C ILE A 366 9.00 8.72 -9.80
N TYR A 367 8.37 7.69 -10.36
CA TYR A 367 8.26 7.47 -11.79
C TYR A 367 6.85 7.82 -12.25
N TRP A 368 6.75 8.77 -13.17
CA TRP A 368 5.47 9.28 -13.64
C TRP A 368 4.88 8.37 -14.72
N GLY A 369 3.66 7.88 -14.48
CA GLY A 369 2.87 7.09 -15.42
C GLY A 369 2.42 7.92 -16.62
N GLY A 370 1.97 7.29 -17.69
CA GLY A 370 1.46 7.98 -18.88
C GLY A 370 1.56 7.17 -20.15
N PHE A 371 1.06 7.73 -21.25
CA PHE A 371 1.03 7.05 -22.56
C PHE A 371 2.43 6.65 -23.08
N GLN A 372 3.49 7.33 -22.64
CA GLN A 372 4.88 7.03 -22.98
C GLN A 372 5.49 5.93 -22.09
N GLY A 373 4.75 5.44 -21.10
CA GLY A 373 5.23 4.53 -20.07
C GLY A 373 6.16 5.20 -19.06
N TYR A 374 6.84 4.36 -18.28
CA TYR A 374 7.80 4.77 -17.26
C TYR A 374 9.22 4.78 -17.83
N SER A 375 10.00 5.80 -17.47
CA SER A 375 11.40 5.92 -17.90
C SER A 375 12.21 6.77 -16.94
N SER A 376 13.54 6.76 -17.08
CA SER A 376 14.43 7.64 -16.31
C SER A 376 14.26 9.12 -16.64
N SER A 377 13.68 9.48 -17.79
CA SER A 377 13.38 10.87 -18.14
C SER A 377 12.05 11.36 -17.54
N ARG A 378 11.18 10.45 -17.10
CA ARG A 378 9.90 10.75 -16.44
C ARG A 378 9.99 10.42 -14.95
N LYS A 379 10.99 11.00 -14.30
CA LYS A 379 11.36 10.68 -12.92
C LYS A 379 11.61 11.94 -12.09
N THR A 380 11.07 11.98 -10.88
CA THR A 380 11.38 12.99 -9.85
C THR A 380 12.12 12.33 -8.69
N GLU A 381 13.07 13.04 -8.08
CA GLU A 381 13.78 12.60 -6.87
C GLU A 381 13.42 13.54 -5.71
N LEU A 382 12.98 12.96 -4.59
CA LEU A 382 12.64 13.66 -3.35
C LEU A 382 13.73 13.40 -2.31
N LEU A 383 14.16 14.43 -1.58
CA LEU A 383 15.23 14.30 -0.58
C LEU A 383 14.71 13.64 0.69
N VAL A 384 14.89 12.33 0.79
CA VAL A 384 14.48 11.52 1.93
C VAL A 384 15.75 10.89 2.49
N ASP A 385 16.21 11.38 3.64
CA ASP A 385 17.52 11.09 4.23
C ASP A 385 17.66 9.62 4.69
N GLY A 386 17.69 8.67 3.74
CA GLY A 386 17.68 7.22 3.99
C GLY A 386 16.29 6.67 4.26
N ALA A 387 15.44 6.62 3.24
CA ALA A 387 14.04 6.16 3.35
C ALA A 387 13.96 4.67 3.70
N THR A 388 13.38 4.35 4.85
CA THR A 388 13.14 2.97 5.31
C THR A 388 11.68 2.54 5.15
N GLY A 389 10.81 3.42 4.67
CA GLY A 389 9.43 3.13 4.34
C GLY A 389 8.87 4.20 3.42
N VAL A 390 7.91 3.83 2.58
CA VAL A 390 7.06 4.77 1.87
C VAL A 390 5.62 4.29 2.03
N SER A 391 4.73 5.24 2.17
CA SER A 391 3.30 5.03 2.05
C SER A 391 2.76 6.11 1.13
N VAL A 392 2.21 5.65 0.01
CA VAL A 392 1.34 6.45 -0.87
C VAL A 392 -0.03 5.80 -0.76
N VAL A 393 -0.69 6.07 0.35
CA VAL A 393 -1.98 5.43 0.64
C VAL A 393 -3.00 5.92 -0.39
N MET A 394 -3.96 5.09 -0.78
CA MET A 394 -5.19 5.54 -1.42
C MET A 394 -6.29 5.54 -0.36
N GLN A 395 -6.90 6.70 -0.11
CA GLN A 395 -8.08 6.84 0.74
C GLN A 395 -9.35 6.75 -0.12
N THR A 396 -10.41 6.16 0.42
CA THR A 396 -11.71 6.13 -0.27
C THR A 396 -12.76 6.91 0.54
N TYR A 397 -13.42 7.89 -0.08
CA TYR A 397 -14.51 8.68 0.48
C TYR A 397 -15.83 8.47 -0.29
N LYS A 398 -16.98 8.60 0.38
CA LYS A 398 -18.29 8.60 -0.28
C LYS A 398 -18.62 9.99 -0.82
N SER A 399 -18.87 10.10 -2.12
CA SER A 399 -18.91 11.38 -2.87
C SER A 399 -20.01 12.38 -2.47
N HIS A 400 -21.01 12.01 -1.65
CA HIS A 400 -22.20 12.87 -1.42
C HIS A 400 -22.64 13.06 0.04
N ASN A 401 -21.81 12.69 1.01
CA ASN A 401 -21.88 13.15 2.41
C ASN A 401 -20.62 12.59 3.08
N GLN A 402 -19.83 13.43 3.75
CA GLN A 402 -18.63 13.07 4.51
C GLN A 402 -18.93 12.05 5.63
N LYS A 403 -19.22 10.81 5.24
CA LYS A 403 -19.43 9.64 6.08
C LYS A 403 -18.80 8.47 5.35
N GLU A 404 -17.87 7.81 6.04
CA GLU A 404 -17.16 6.63 5.57
C GLU A 404 -18.10 5.45 5.29
N LEU A 405 -17.57 4.51 4.51
CA LEU A 405 -18.21 3.28 4.08
C LEU A 405 -18.31 2.23 5.21
N PRO A 406 -19.25 1.25 5.10
CA PRO A 406 -19.06 -0.06 5.71
C PRO A 406 -17.84 -0.76 5.09
N MET A 407 -17.05 -1.40 5.93
CA MET A 407 -15.65 -1.77 5.68
C MET A 407 -15.39 -3.03 4.85
N ASP A 408 -16.44 -3.69 4.35
CA ASP A 408 -16.32 -4.95 3.58
C ASP A 408 -15.81 -4.77 2.14
N GLN A 409 -15.58 -3.53 1.69
CA GLN A 409 -15.04 -3.22 0.35
C GLN A 409 -13.73 -2.41 0.36
N ILE A 410 -13.14 -2.16 1.53
CA ILE A 410 -11.86 -1.47 1.67
C ILE A 410 -10.77 -2.50 1.97
N SER A 411 -10.10 -2.98 0.94
CA SER A 411 -8.91 -3.82 1.12
C SER A 411 -7.85 -3.43 0.09
N ARG A 412 -6.92 -2.57 0.52
CA ARG A 412 -5.51 -2.50 0.06
C ARG A 412 -4.83 -1.30 0.75
N ILE A 413 -4.41 -1.50 1.99
CA ILE A 413 -3.48 -0.58 2.67
C ILE A 413 -2.19 -1.36 2.89
N LEU A 414 -1.24 -1.18 1.97
CA LEU A 414 0.10 -1.75 2.06
C LEU A 414 1.05 -0.68 2.61
N GLY A 415 1.25 -0.73 3.92
CA GLY A 415 2.36 -0.08 4.61
C GLY A 415 3.50 -1.05 4.83
N ILE A 416 4.21 -1.46 3.79
CA ILE A 416 5.44 -2.26 3.97
C ILE A 416 6.60 -1.25 4.06
N GLY A 417 7.32 -1.21 5.18
CA GLY A 417 8.63 -0.56 5.25
C GLY A 417 9.75 -1.58 5.11
N ALA A 418 10.95 -1.13 4.77
CA ALA A 418 12.19 -1.85 5.04
C ALA A 418 13.29 -0.96 5.58
N ARG A 419 13.82 -1.31 6.76
CA ARG A 419 15.04 -0.71 7.31
C ARG A 419 16.28 -1.12 6.52
N ARG A 420 17.27 -0.22 6.55
CA ARG A 420 18.68 -0.50 6.30
C ARG A 420 19.15 -1.62 7.24
N ALA A 421 19.45 -2.81 6.71
CA ALA A 421 20.18 -3.82 7.47
C ALA A 421 21.62 -3.34 7.68
N THR A 422 21.89 -2.61 8.77
CA THR A 422 23.26 -2.32 9.23
C THR A 422 23.69 -3.27 10.35
N GLY A 423 23.19 -4.52 10.35
CA GLY A 423 23.68 -5.58 11.22
C GLY A 423 24.62 -6.48 10.44
N GLU A 424 25.85 -6.64 10.92
CA GLU A 424 26.75 -7.71 10.48
C GLU A 424 25.98 -9.03 10.44
N PHE A 425 25.87 -9.64 9.26
CA PHE A 425 25.49 -11.03 9.15
C PHE A 425 26.67 -11.84 9.68
N ILE A 426 26.53 -12.43 10.85
CA ILE A 426 27.42 -13.52 11.28
C ILE A 426 27.09 -14.69 10.35
N GLY A 427 27.85 -14.78 9.25
CA GLY A 427 27.86 -15.98 8.44
C GLY A 427 28.36 -17.11 9.33
N GLU A 428 27.53 -18.12 9.56
CA GLU A 428 28.03 -19.41 10.01
C GLU A 428 28.98 -19.92 8.93
N GLY A 429 30.27 -19.72 9.17
CA GLY A 429 31.33 -20.33 8.40
C GLY A 429 31.24 -21.83 8.60
N ASN A 430 30.88 -22.56 7.54
CA ASN A 430 31.19 -23.97 7.41
C ASN A 430 32.71 -24.13 7.51
N SER A 431 33.22 -24.47 8.69
CA SER A 431 34.54 -25.08 8.82
C SER A 431 34.42 -26.52 8.31
N SER A 432 34.76 -26.69 7.04
CA SER A 432 35.20 -27.98 6.52
C SER A 432 36.55 -28.30 7.16
N ASP A 433 36.55 -29.14 8.19
CA ASP A 433 37.75 -29.87 8.59
C ASP A 433 38.02 -30.93 7.51
N SER A 434 39.14 -30.78 6.83
CA SER A 434 39.78 -31.83 6.05
C SER A 434 41.10 -32.20 6.71
N SER A 435 41.32 -33.51 6.82
CA SER A 435 42.47 -34.29 7.30
C SER A 435 42.63 -34.45 8.81
#